data_AF-A0A8T2FEL6-F1
#
_entry.id   AF-A0A8T2FEL6-F1
#
_cell.length_a   1.000
_cell.length_b   1.000
_cell.length_c   1.000
_cell.angle_alpha   90.00
_cell.angle_beta   90.00
_cell.angle_gamma   90.00
#
_symmetry.space_group_name_H-M   'P 1'
#
loop_
_entity.id
_entity.type
_entity.pdbx_description
1 polymer ?
#
loop_
_entity_poly.entity_id
_entity_poly.type
_entity_poly.pdbx_seq_one_letter_code
_entity_poly.pdbx_strand_id
1 'polypeptide(L)'
;MERAAILPSVNQNYLLCPSRAFSTRLHSSTRNLSPPSFASIKLQHSSSSVSSNGGISLTRCNAVSSNSSSTLVPELADIDWDTVGFGLKPADYMYVMKCNIDGEFSKGELQRFGNIEISPSAGVLNYGQGLFEGLKAYRKKDGNNILLFRPEENAKRMRNGAERMCMPAPTVEQFVEAVTETVLANKRWVPPPGKGSLYVRPLLMGTGAVLGLAPAPEYTFIIYVSPVGNYFKEGVAPINLIVENEFHRATPGGTGGVKTIGNYAAVLKAQSIAKAKGYSDVLYLDCIYKRYLEEVSSCNIFIVKDNVISTPEIKGTILPGITRKSMIDVARTQGFQVEERNVTVDELLEADEVFCTGTAVVVSPVGSVTYKGKRVSYGEGTFGTVSKQLYTVLTSLQMGLIEDNMKWTVNLS
;
A
#
# COMPACT_ATOMS: atom_id res chain seq x y z
N MET A 1 24.48 -45.83 40.03
CA MET A 1 25.94 -45.95 40.23
C MET A 1 26.59 -45.35 38.99
N GLU A 2 26.84 -44.03 38.97
CA GLU A 2 28.14 -43.37 39.30
C GLU A 2 29.25 -43.77 38.30
N ARG A 3 29.98 -42.91 37.57
CA ARG A 3 30.43 -41.49 37.69
C ARG A 3 30.54 -40.89 36.27
N ALA A 4 30.09 -39.68 35.95
CA ALA A 4 30.63 -38.33 36.22
C ALA A 4 32.03 -38.05 35.62
N ALA A 5 32.07 -37.20 34.58
CA ALA A 5 33.21 -36.38 34.19
C ALA A 5 32.69 -34.97 33.82
N ILE A 6 33.29 -33.98 34.49
CA ILE A 6 33.00 -32.54 34.52
C ILE A 6 34.01 -31.82 33.63
N LEU A 7 33.63 -30.71 32.98
CA LEU A 7 34.46 -29.50 32.70
C LEU A 7 33.59 -28.43 31.96
N PRO A 8 33.93 -27.13 32.00
CA PRO A 8 33.29 -26.22 32.94
C PRO A 8 32.51 -25.05 32.31
N SER A 9 31.67 -24.45 33.16
CA SER A 9 30.89 -23.23 33.02
C SER A 9 31.73 -21.98 32.69
N VAL A 10 31.29 -21.21 31.70
CA VAL A 10 31.76 -19.83 31.47
C VAL A 10 30.85 -18.86 32.22
N ASN A 11 31.47 -18.09 33.11
CA ASN A 11 30.85 -17.08 33.98
C ASN A 11 30.18 -15.94 33.20
N GLN A 12 28.96 -15.61 33.61
CA GLN A 12 28.40 -14.27 33.49
C GLN A 12 29.17 -13.32 34.41
N ASN A 13 29.62 -12.18 33.90
CA ASN A 13 29.94 -11.02 34.71
C ASN A 13 29.23 -9.79 34.15
N TYR A 14 28.30 -9.30 34.96
CA TYR A 14 27.71 -7.98 34.89
C TYR A 14 28.80 -6.90 35.00
N LEU A 15 28.73 -5.88 34.15
CA LEU A 15 29.35 -4.58 34.41
C LEU A 15 28.25 -3.52 34.41
N LEU A 16 27.81 -3.20 35.63
CA LEU A 16 27.08 -1.99 35.99
C LEU A 16 28.09 -0.91 36.43
N CYS A 17 27.64 0.34 36.35
CA CYS A 17 28.12 1.59 36.96
C CYS A 17 28.96 2.57 36.11
N PRO A 18 28.90 3.89 36.38
CA PRO A 18 27.81 4.65 37.02
C PRO A 18 27.55 6.04 36.40
N SER A 19 26.33 6.53 36.62
CA SER A 19 25.96 7.94 36.64
C SER A 19 26.74 8.71 37.72
N ARG A 20 27.34 9.85 37.38
CA ARG A 20 27.61 10.94 38.34
C ARG A 20 27.55 12.29 37.65
N ALA A 21 26.59 13.10 38.11
CA ALA A 21 26.58 14.55 37.97
C ALA A 21 27.79 15.15 38.69
N PHE A 22 28.42 16.15 38.09
CA PHE A 22 29.22 17.14 38.81
C PHE A 22 28.95 18.53 38.24
N SER A 23 28.35 19.35 39.08
CA SER A 23 28.34 20.81 39.00
C SER A 23 29.74 21.33 39.28
N THR A 24 30.27 22.19 38.41
CA THR A 24 31.29 23.18 38.79
C THR A 24 31.09 24.44 37.97
N ARG A 25 30.83 25.54 38.69
CA ARG A 25 30.90 26.91 38.19
C ARG A 25 32.34 27.24 37.84
N LEU A 26 32.58 27.85 36.68
CA LEU A 26 33.75 28.69 36.44
C LEU A 26 33.34 29.91 35.60
N HIS A 27 33.82 31.06 36.07
CA HIS A 27 33.51 32.40 35.59
C HIS A 27 34.19 32.73 34.25
N SER A 28 33.41 33.39 33.39
CA SER A 28 33.75 34.47 32.44
C SER A 28 35.16 34.52 31.80
N SER A 29 35.18 34.42 30.48
CA SER A 29 35.91 35.39 29.66
C SER A 29 35.07 35.81 28.45
N THR A 30 35.00 37.12 28.28
CA THR A 30 34.18 37.87 27.33
C THR A 30 34.79 37.86 25.93
N ARG A 31 33.99 37.52 24.91
CA ARG A 31 34.17 38.04 23.54
C ARG A 31 32.81 38.34 22.92
N ASN A 32 32.53 39.64 22.80
CA ASN A 32 31.42 40.19 22.04
C ASN A 32 31.65 39.94 20.55
N LEU A 33 30.74 39.21 19.91
CA LEU A 33 30.58 39.20 18.46
C LEU A 33 29.09 39.43 18.16
N SER A 34 28.79 40.63 17.68
CA SER A 34 27.47 41.06 17.23
C SER A 34 27.08 40.33 15.94
N PRO A 35 25.82 39.89 15.76
CA PRO A 35 25.34 39.36 14.49
C PRO A 35 25.07 40.51 13.48
N PRO A 36 25.28 40.30 12.16
CA PRO A 36 24.91 41.29 11.17
C PRO A 36 23.38 41.32 10.98
N SER A 37 22.86 42.54 10.90
CA SER A 37 21.46 42.88 10.65
C SER A 37 21.00 42.40 9.26
N PHE A 38 19.91 41.64 9.20
CA PHE A 38 19.18 41.40 7.96
C PHE A 38 18.33 42.63 7.60
N ALA A 39 18.63 43.23 6.46
CA ALA A 39 17.89 44.35 5.89
C ALA A 39 16.48 43.91 5.49
N SER A 40 15.48 44.64 5.97
CA SER A 40 14.08 44.50 5.60
C SER A 40 13.85 44.96 4.15
N ILE A 41 13.37 44.06 3.30
CA ILE A 41 12.89 44.38 1.95
C ILE A 41 11.50 45.02 2.09
N LYS A 42 11.42 46.34 1.83
CA LYS A 42 10.16 47.06 1.59
C LYS A 42 9.72 46.80 0.14
N LEU A 43 8.61 46.09 -0.06
CA LEU A 43 7.89 46.09 -1.32
C LEU A 43 6.88 47.24 -1.31
N GLN A 44 7.06 48.18 -2.24
CA GLN A 44 6.19 49.32 -2.46
C GLN A 44 4.87 48.90 -3.11
N HIS A 45 3.78 49.50 -2.63
CA HIS A 45 2.47 49.53 -3.24
C HIS A 45 2.53 50.15 -4.65
N SER A 46 1.86 49.52 -5.61
CA SER A 46 1.31 50.19 -6.79
C SER A 46 -0.16 49.81 -6.93
N SER A 47 -1.01 50.63 -6.33
CA SER A 47 -2.46 50.65 -6.53
C SER A 47 -2.78 51.49 -7.78
N SER A 48 -3.29 50.85 -8.83
CA SER A 48 -3.89 51.54 -9.98
C SER A 48 -5.41 51.53 -9.85
N SER A 49 -5.96 52.71 -9.61
CA SER A 49 -7.38 53.07 -9.66
C SER A 49 -7.90 53.10 -11.09
N VAL A 50 -9.04 52.46 -11.37
CA VAL A 50 -9.91 52.84 -12.50
C VAL A 50 -11.36 52.88 -12.05
N SER A 51 -11.98 53.96 -12.49
CA SER A 51 -13.24 54.59 -12.13
C SER A 51 -14.50 53.77 -12.45
N SER A 52 -15.48 53.96 -11.57
CA SER A 52 -16.89 53.64 -11.72
C SER A 52 -17.57 54.46 -12.82
N ASN A 53 -18.44 53.82 -13.61
CA ASN A 53 -19.59 54.48 -14.22
C ASN A 53 -20.80 53.54 -14.17
N GLY A 54 -21.86 54.02 -13.52
CA GLY A 54 -23.12 53.30 -13.37
C GLY A 54 -24.03 53.47 -14.60
N GLY A 55 -24.86 52.45 -14.82
CA GLY A 55 -26.00 52.48 -15.73
C GLY A 55 -27.09 51.58 -15.16
N ILE A 56 -28.13 52.19 -14.61
CA ILE A 56 -29.33 51.54 -14.06
C ILE A 56 -30.17 51.02 -15.24
N SER A 57 -30.47 49.72 -15.25
CA SER A 57 -31.55 49.15 -16.07
C SER A 57 -32.51 48.40 -15.15
N LEU A 58 -33.68 48.98 -14.93
CA LEU A 58 -34.84 48.35 -14.30
C LEU A 58 -35.42 47.31 -15.27
N THR A 59 -35.24 46.03 -14.97
CA THR A 59 -35.96 44.96 -15.66
C THR A 59 -36.75 44.14 -14.64
N ARG A 60 -38.07 44.14 -14.84
CA ARG A 60 -39.10 43.45 -14.06
C ARG A 60 -38.70 42.00 -13.72
N CYS A 61 -38.78 41.67 -12.43
CA CYS A 61 -38.80 40.28 -11.96
C CYS A 61 -40.12 39.63 -12.37
N ASN A 62 -40.10 38.85 -13.45
CA ASN A 62 -41.10 37.82 -13.68
C ASN A 62 -40.55 36.50 -13.14
N ALA A 63 -41.12 36.04 -12.04
CA ALA A 63 -40.89 34.69 -11.53
C ALA A 63 -41.44 33.69 -12.55
N VAL A 64 -40.54 33.10 -13.33
CA VAL A 64 -40.86 31.91 -14.12
C VAL A 64 -40.63 30.72 -13.21
N SER A 65 -41.72 30.08 -12.80
CA SER A 65 -41.71 28.78 -12.14
C SER A 65 -40.95 27.79 -13.02
N SER A 66 -39.70 27.51 -12.67
CA SER A 66 -38.97 26.40 -13.26
C SER A 66 -39.53 25.12 -12.66
N ASN A 67 -40.32 24.43 -13.47
CA ASN A 67 -40.73 23.05 -13.25
C ASN A 67 -39.56 22.23 -12.72
N SER A 68 -39.76 21.58 -11.58
CA SER A 68 -38.86 20.57 -11.04
C SER A 68 -38.80 19.39 -12.00
N SER A 69 -37.79 19.37 -12.88
CA SER A 69 -37.39 18.17 -13.60
C SER A 69 -35.91 17.87 -13.34
N SER A 70 -35.70 16.73 -12.67
CA SER A 70 -34.47 15.91 -12.59
C SER A 70 -33.18 16.51 -12.05
N THR A 71 -32.67 15.91 -10.98
CA THR A 71 -31.23 15.56 -10.90
C THR A 71 -31.12 14.09 -10.51
N LEU A 72 -31.12 13.27 -11.56
CA LEU A 72 -30.83 11.84 -11.57
C LEU A 72 -29.32 11.65 -11.31
N VAL A 73 -28.97 10.82 -10.32
CA VAL A 73 -27.63 10.20 -10.11
C VAL A 73 -26.49 11.21 -9.82
N PRO A 74 -25.56 10.95 -8.87
CA PRO A 74 -24.33 11.74 -8.81
C PRO A 74 -23.59 11.51 -10.13
N GLU A 75 -23.57 12.53 -10.99
CA GLU A 75 -22.92 12.48 -12.30
C GLU A 75 -21.49 12.00 -12.10
N LEU A 76 -21.14 10.90 -12.78
CA LEU A 76 -19.80 10.33 -12.74
C LEU A 76 -18.75 11.42 -13.01
N ALA A 77 -17.53 11.24 -12.52
CA ALA A 77 -16.45 12.14 -12.92
C ALA A 77 -16.36 12.20 -14.45
N ASP A 78 -16.31 13.43 -14.99
CA ASP A 78 -16.21 13.67 -16.43
C ASP A 78 -14.78 13.38 -16.91
N ILE A 79 -14.54 12.10 -17.23
CA ILE A 79 -13.31 11.59 -17.82
C ILE A 79 -13.57 10.40 -18.72
N ASP A 80 -12.61 10.16 -19.60
CA ASP A 80 -12.53 8.94 -20.37
C ASP A 80 -12.07 7.76 -19.50
N TRP A 81 -13.05 6.96 -19.07
CA TRP A 81 -12.81 5.75 -18.27
C TRP A 81 -12.03 4.66 -19.02
N ASP A 82 -12.05 4.67 -20.36
CA ASP A 82 -11.34 3.72 -21.21
C ASP A 82 -9.84 4.01 -21.33
N THR A 83 -9.36 5.17 -20.89
CA THR A 83 -7.92 5.50 -20.85
C THR A 83 -7.33 5.59 -19.45
N VAL A 84 -8.13 5.47 -18.38
CA VAL A 84 -7.62 5.44 -17.00
C VAL A 84 -6.61 4.31 -16.83
N GLY A 85 -5.37 4.64 -16.48
CA GLY A 85 -4.30 3.69 -16.15
C GLY A 85 -4.15 3.47 -14.65
N PHE A 86 -2.99 2.96 -14.24
CA PHE A 86 -2.58 2.86 -12.82
C PHE A 86 -1.69 4.06 -12.45
N GLY A 87 -2.29 5.25 -12.41
CA GLY A 87 -1.63 6.51 -12.06
C GLY A 87 -2.41 7.26 -11.01
N LEU A 88 -1.75 8.18 -10.30
CA LEU A 88 -2.44 9.06 -9.37
C LEU A 88 -3.33 10.02 -10.16
N LYS A 89 -4.63 9.89 -9.97
CA LYS A 89 -5.63 10.86 -10.39
C LYS A 89 -6.41 11.26 -9.13
N PRO A 90 -6.08 12.41 -8.52
CA PRO A 90 -6.70 12.81 -7.27
C PRO A 90 -8.23 12.86 -7.39
N ALA A 91 -8.91 12.30 -6.39
CA ALA A 91 -10.34 12.49 -6.21
C ALA A 91 -10.62 13.73 -5.34
N ASP A 92 -11.88 13.97 -5.00
CA ASP A 92 -12.33 15.21 -4.34
C ASP A 92 -11.92 15.31 -2.87
N TYR A 93 -11.96 14.18 -2.16
CA TYR A 93 -11.77 14.13 -0.70
C TYR A 93 -10.74 13.08 -0.28
N MET A 94 -10.07 13.37 0.82
CA MET A 94 -9.27 12.44 1.61
C MET A 94 -9.80 12.40 3.04
N TYR A 95 -9.51 11.35 3.79
CA TYR A 95 -9.82 11.25 5.22
C TYR A 95 -8.56 11.41 6.05
N VAL A 96 -8.64 12.14 7.16
CA VAL A 96 -7.51 12.39 8.06
C VAL A 96 -7.94 12.11 9.50
N MET A 97 -7.10 11.39 10.23
CA MET A 97 -7.27 11.08 11.64
C MET A 97 -5.93 11.19 12.35
N LYS A 98 -5.90 11.90 13.49
CA LYS A 98 -4.65 12.14 14.23
C LYS A 98 -4.60 11.24 15.46
N CYS A 99 -3.39 10.88 15.86
CA CYS A 99 -3.11 10.15 17.09
C CYS A 99 -2.17 10.98 17.95
N ASN A 100 -2.58 11.19 19.20
CA ASN A 100 -1.85 11.99 20.17
C ASN A 100 -0.70 11.19 20.82
N ILE A 101 -0.01 11.84 21.76
CA ILE A 101 1.12 11.25 22.50
C ILE A 101 0.77 10.05 23.37
N ASP A 102 -0.50 9.94 23.76
CA ASP A 102 -1.01 8.83 24.56
C ASP A 102 -1.39 7.62 23.70
N GLY A 103 -1.24 7.72 22.37
CA GLY A 103 -1.59 6.65 21.44
C GLY A 103 -3.07 6.59 21.08
N GLU A 104 -3.85 7.62 21.43
CA GLU A 104 -5.29 7.69 21.19
C GLU A 104 -5.58 8.38 19.86
N PHE A 105 -6.42 7.76 19.03
CA PHE A 105 -6.87 8.35 17.77
C PHE A 105 -8.09 9.25 17.99
N SER A 106 -8.03 10.47 17.46
CA SER A 106 -9.16 11.39 17.43
C SER A 106 -10.29 10.84 16.55
N LYS A 107 -11.48 11.46 16.63
CA LYS A 107 -12.42 11.35 15.52
C LYS A 107 -11.75 11.92 14.26
N GLY A 108 -11.75 11.17 13.16
CA GLY A 108 -11.23 11.67 11.90
C GLY A 108 -12.26 12.50 11.14
N GLU A 109 -11.81 13.10 10.04
CA GLU A 109 -12.63 13.99 9.22
C GLU A 109 -12.29 13.86 7.73
N LEU A 110 -13.30 14.11 6.89
CA LEU A 110 -13.13 14.28 5.46
C LEU A 110 -12.61 15.69 5.18
N GLN A 111 -11.54 15.78 4.39
CA GLN A 111 -10.94 17.01 3.92
C GLN A 111 -10.84 16.99 2.40
N ARG A 112 -10.74 18.16 1.76
CA ARG A 112 -10.41 18.22 0.33
C ARG A 112 -9.04 17.60 0.10
N PHE A 113 -8.89 16.83 -0.99
CA PHE A 113 -7.59 16.29 -1.35
C PHE A 113 -6.57 17.42 -1.50
N GLY A 114 -5.40 17.28 -0.89
CA GLY A 114 -4.35 18.27 -0.93
C GLY A 114 -3.05 17.77 -0.31
N ASN A 115 -2.02 18.61 -0.40
CA ASN A 115 -0.75 18.35 0.27
C ASN A 115 -0.94 18.39 1.80
N ILE A 116 -0.11 17.63 2.51
CA ILE A 116 -0.08 17.61 3.97
C ILE A 116 1.14 18.37 4.49
N GLU A 117 0.95 19.07 5.60
CA GLU A 117 2.03 19.71 6.34
C GLU A 117 2.51 18.79 7.46
N ILE A 118 3.81 18.51 7.51
CA ILE A 118 4.44 17.70 8.55
C ILE A 118 5.78 18.33 8.95
N SER A 119 6.18 18.13 10.22
CA SER A 119 7.48 18.60 10.70
C SER A 119 8.62 18.00 9.85
N PRO A 120 9.65 18.76 9.48
CA PRO A 120 10.86 18.21 8.86
C PRO A 120 11.55 17.15 9.73
N SER A 121 11.37 17.21 11.06
CA SER A 121 11.87 16.23 12.02
C SER A 121 10.90 15.07 12.28
N ALA A 122 9.86 14.89 11.46
CA ALA A 122 8.93 13.77 11.61
C ALA A 122 9.65 12.42 11.44
N GLY A 123 9.30 11.44 12.29
CA GLY A 123 9.90 10.10 12.27
C GLY A 123 9.74 9.39 10.93
N VAL A 124 8.61 9.59 10.23
CA VAL A 124 8.37 9.02 8.89
C VAL A 124 9.37 9.53 7.85
N LEU A 125 9.79 10.80 7.93
CA LEU A 125 10.71 11.42 6.96
C LEU A 125 12.16 11.00 7.18
N ASN A 126 12.56 10.83 8.44
CA ASN A 126 13.97 10.64 8.81
C ASN A 126 14.33 9.17 9.04
N TYR A 127 13.39 8.37 9.55
CA TYR A 127 13.62 6.98 9.96
C TYR A 127 12.66 5.97 9.32
N GLY A 128 11.83 6.42 8.37
CA GLY A 128 10.94 5.54 7.61
C GLY A 128 9.84 4.86 8.44
N GLN A 129 9.48 5.42 9.61
CA GLN A 129 8.42 4.87 10.47
C GLN A 129 7.03 5.15 9.87
N GLY A 130 6.67 4.40 8.84
CA GLY A 130 5.41 4.52 8.12
C GLY A 130 4.92 3.21 7.50
N LEU A 131 3.61 3.05 7.49
CA LEU A 131 2.89 1.91 6.93
C LEU A 131 1.89 2.39 5.89
N PHE A 132 1.54 1.51 4.96
CA PHE A 132 0.46 1.78 4.04
C PHE A 132 -0.34 0.53 3.73
N GLU A 133 -1.57 0.73 3.28
CA GLU A 133 -2.45 -0.32 2.81
C GLU A 133 -2.91 -0.09 1.37
N GLY A 134 -3.51 -1.12 0.78
CA GLY A 134 -4.03 -1.04 -0.58
C GLY A 134 -5.22 -1.95 -0.75
N LEU A 135 -6.37 -1.35 -1.01
CA LEU A 135 -7.64 -2.03 -1.27
C LEU A 135 -8.39 -1.32 -2.40
N LYS A 136 -9.52 -1.89 -2.82
CA LYS A 136 -10.30 -1.41 -3.95
C LYS A 136 -11.78 -1.38 -3.60
N ALA A 137 -12.46 -0.38 -4.15
CA ALA A 137 -13.92 -0.30 -4.18
C ALA A 137 -14.42 -0.50 -5.62
N TYR A 138 -15.46 -1.32 -5.78
CA TYR A 138 -16.01 -1.71 -7.07
C TYR A 138 -17.47 -1.28 -7.17
N ARG A 139 -17.86 -0.70 -8.31
CA ARG A 139 -19.27 -0.42 -8.60
C ARG A 139 -19.95 -1.69 -9.10
N LYS A 140 -21.06 -2.06 -8.48
CA LYS A 140 -21.89 -3.18 -8.96
C LYS A 140 -22.58 -2.85 -10.28
N LYS A 141 -23.02 -3.89 -10.99
CA LYS A 141 -23.74 -3.77 -12.26
C LYS A 141 -25.04 -2.94 -12.15
N ASP A 142 -25.67 -2.91 -10.97
CA ASP A 142 -26.84 -2.06 -10.68
C ASP A 142 -26.54 -0.55 -10.64
N GLY A 143 -25.25 -0.16 -10.70
CA GLY A 143 -24.78 1.22 -10.79
C GLY A 143 -24.79 1.99 -9.46
N ASN A 144 -25.66 1.62 -8.52
CA ASN A 144 -25.91 2.38 -7.31
C ASN A 144 -25.10 1.89 -6.10
N ASN A 145 -24.78 0.60 -6.06
CA ASN A 145 -24.10 -0.03 -4.92
C ASN A 145 -22.59 -0.13 -5.17
N ILE A 146 -21.81 0.06 -4.11
CA ILE A 146 -20.35 -0.06 -4.13
C ILE A 146 -19.93 -1.18 -3.17
N LEU A 147 -19.00 -2.03 -3.60
CA LEU A 147 -18.44 -3.10 -2.78
C LEU A 147 -16.99 -2.80 -2.41
N LEU A 148 -16.65 -2.98 -1.14
CA LEU A 148 -15.28 -3.17 -0.69
C LEU A 148 -14.95 -4.65 -0.63
N PHE A 149 -13.68 -5.00 -0.86
CA PHE A 149 -13.19 -6.38 -0.74
C PHE A 149 -12.25 -6.53 0.44
N ARG A 150 -12.68 -7.30 1.45
CA ARG A 150 -11.96 -7.67 2.69
C ARG A 150 -11.30 -6.49 3.42
N PRO A 151 -11.97 -5.34 3.61
CA PRO A 151 -11.35 -4.18 4.24
C PRO A 151 -10.87 -4.45 5.67
N GLU A 152 -11.50 -5.37 6.40
CA GLU A 152 -11.10 -5.80 7.75
C GLU A 152 -9.73 -6.50 7.74
N GLU A 153 -9.40 -7.23 6.68
CA GLU A 153 -8.10 -7.90 6.57
C GLU A 153 -6.98 -6.89 6.28
N ASN A 154 -7.28 -5.80 5.56
CA ASN A 154 -6.36 -4.67 5.41
C ASN A 154 -6.13 -3.97 6.76
N ALA A 155 -7.18 -3.74 7.54
CA ALA A 155 -7.08 -3.16 8.87
C ALA A 155 -6.21 -4.02 9.80
N LYS A 156 -6.48 -5.34 9.87
CA LYS A 156 -5.70 -6.29 10.67
C LYS A 156 -4.23 -6.30 10.24
N ARG A 157 -3.94 -6.29 8.94
CA ARG A 157 -2.56 -6.26 8.44
C ARG A 157 -1.83 -4.97 8.80
N MET A 158 -2.51 -3.81 8.71
CA MET A 158 -1.95 -2.54 9.17
C MET A 158 -1.64 -2.59 10.66
N ARG A 159 -2.55 -3.10 11.49
CA ARG A 159 -2.35 -3.24 12.94
C ARG A 159 -1.16 -4.14 13.30
N ASN A 160 -1.05 -5.31 12.67
CA ASN A 160 0.10 -6.20 12.86
C ASN A 160 1.42 -5.52 12.43
N GLY A 161 1.37 -4.74 11.34
CA GLY A 161 2.51 -3.93 10.91
C GLY A 161 2.86 -2.83 11.92
N ALA A 162 1.86 -2.17 12.50
CA ALA A 162 2.03 -1.10 13.47
C ALA A 162 2.68 -1.62 14.75
N GLU A 163 2.25 -2.78 15.23
CA GLU A 163 2.90 -3.47 16.35
C GLU A 163 4.39 -3.71 16.04
N ARG A 164 4.73 -4.26 14.87
CA ARG A 164 6.13 -4.52 14.47
C ARG A 164 6.96 -3.25 14.36
N MET A 165 6.34 -2.13 13.98
CA MET A 165 6.97 -0.82 13.78
C MET A 165 6.88 0.10 15.02
N CYS A 166 6.39 -0.42 16.16
CA CYS A 166 6.18 0.34 17.39
C CYS A 166 5.30 1.58 17.19
N MET A 167 4.19 1.42 16.46
CA MET A 167 3.22 2.47 16.17
C MET A 167 1.86 2.11 16.79
N PRO A 168 1.07 3.08 17.31
CA PRO A 168 -0.34 2.89 17.54
C PRO A 168 -1.05 2.76 16.18
N ALA A 169 -2.19 2.06 16.14
CA ALA A 169 -2.99 1.91 14.92
C ALA A 169 -4.48 2.08 15.20
N PRO A 170 -5.26 2.55 14.20
CA PRO A 170 -6.72 2.57 14.29
C PRO A 170 -7.28 1.19 14.62
N THR A 171 -8.44 1.15 15.27
CA THR A 171 -9.17 -0.12 15.40
C THR A 171 -9.62 -0.64 14.03
N VAL A 172 -10.06 -1.91 13.97
CA VAL A 172 -10.57 -2.46 12.71
C VAL A 172 -11.80 -1.68 12.26
N GLU A 173 -12.65 -1.33 13.21
CA GLU A 173 -13.88 -0.56 13.03
C GLU A 173 -13.55 0.86 12.53
N GLN A 174 -12.65 1.58 13.22
CA GLN A 174 -12.20 2.92 12.80
C GLN A 174 -11.63 2.91 11.38
N PHE A 175 -10.82 1.91 11.04
CA PHE A 175 -10.25 1.78 9.70
C PHE A 175 -11.33 1.55 8.64
N VAL A 176 -12.26 0.63 8.88
CA VAL A 176 -13.32 0.29 7.92
C VAL A 176 -14.31 1.43 7.75
N GLU A 177 -14.66 2.14 8.83
CA GLU A 177 -15.47 3.35 8.80
C GLU A 177 -14.79 4.46 8.00
N ALA A 178 -13.52 4.75 8.27
CA ALA A 178 -12.75 5.74 7.52
C ALA A 178 -12.66 5.42 6.02
N VAL A 179 -12.42 4.15 5.66
CA VAL A 179 -12.44 3.69 4.26
C VAL A 179 -13.81 3.93 3.64
N THR A 180 -14.88 3.56 4.36
CA THR A 180 -16.27 3.69 3.90
C THR A 180 -16.63 5.15 3.63
N GLU A 181 -16.37 6.04 4.60
CA GLU A 181 -16.60 7.48 4.45
C GLU A 181 -15.82 8.06 3.28
N THR A 182 -14.54 7.71 3.13
CA THR A 182 -13.70 8.20 2.03
C THR A 182 -14.25 7.75 0.67
N VAL A 183 -14.67 6.50 0.55
CA VAL A 183 -15.21 5.96 -0.72
C VAL A 183 -16.56 6.59 -1.05
N LEU A 184 -17.46 6.73 -0.07
CA LEU A 184 -18.77 7.34 -0.27
C LEU A 184 -18.67 8.83 -0.63
N ALA A 185 -17.79 9.59 0.03
CA ALA A 185 -17.51 10.99 -0.31
C ALA A 185 -16.96 11.15 -1.74
N ASN A 186 -16.31 10.12 -2.26
CA ASN A 186 -15.76 10.07 -3.61
C ASN A 186 -16.57 9.15 -4.55
N LYS A 187 -17.86 8.90 -4.27
CA LYS A 187 -18.69 7.95 -5.04
C LYS A 187 -18.69 8.20 -6.54
N ARG A 188 -18.62 9.45 -7.01
CA ARG A 188 -18.55 9.80 -8.45
C ARG A 188 -17.24 9.36 -9.15
N TRP A 189 -16.19 9.10 -8.37
CA TRP A 189 -14.88 8.66 -8.85
C TRP A 189 -14.75 7.15 -8.90
N VAL A 190 -15.71 6.38 -8.36
CA VAL A 190 -15.72 4.93 -8.53
C VAL A 190 -16.08 4.62 -9.99
N PRO A 191 -15.19 3.96 -10.77
CA PRO A 191 -15.43 3.71 -12.18
C PRO A 191 -16.75 2.99 -12.46
N PRO A 192 -17.33 3.18 -13.65
CA PRO A 192 -18.47 2.38 -14.11
C PRO A 192 -18.15 0.87 -14.10
N PRO A 193 -19.17 0.01 -14.05
CA PRO A 193 -18.96 -1.45 -14.09
C PRO A 193 -18.14 -1.84 -15.32
N GLY A 194 -17.12 -2.66 -15.11
CA GLY A 194 -16.21 -3.10 -16.18
C GLY A 194 -15.17 -2.09 -16.64
N LYS A 195 -15.14 -0.86 -16.10
CA LYS A 195 -14.13 0.16 -16.49
C LYS A 195 -12.95 0.29 -15.52
N GLY A 196 -13.02 -0.33 -14.34
CA GLY A 196 -11.95 -0.29 -13.36
C GLY A 196 -12.46 -0.38 -11.92
N SER A 197 -11.67 0.17 -10.99
CA SER A 197 -12.05 0.30 -9.59
C SER A 197 -11.53 1.60 -8.98
N LEU A 198 -12.06 1.98 -7.82
CA LEU A 198 -11.46 3.04 -7.02
C LEU A 198 -10.40 2.42 -6.12
N TYR A 199 -9.13 2.74 -6.35
CA TYR A 199 -8.05 2.31 -5.48
C TYR A 199 -8.02 3.18 -4.23
N VAL A 200 -7.99 2.54 -3.06
CA VAL A 200 -7.98 3.19 -1.76
C VAL A 200 -6.60 3.00 -1.14
N ARG A 201 -5.97 4.10 -0.72
CA ARG A 201 -4.64 4.14 -0.11
C ARG A 201 -4.69 4.71 1.30
N PRO A 202 -4.83 3.84 2.32
CA PRO A 202 -4.58 4.21 3.70
C PRO A 202 -3.07 4.31 3.97
N LEU A 203 -2.67 5.31 4.72
CA LEU A 203 -1.32 5.59 5.20
C LEU A 203 -1.36 5.75 6.71
N LEU A 204 -0.39 5.21 7.43
CA LEU A 204 -0.18 5.46 8.85
C LEU A 204 1.27 5.93 9.02
N MET A 205 1.44 7.16 9.52
CA MET A 205 2.72 7.87 9.48
C MET A 205 3.11 8.36 10.87
N GLY A 206 4.35 8.13 11.31
CA GLY A 206 4.93 8.79 12.48
C GLY A 206 5.21 10.26 12.18
N THR A 207 4.25 11.13 12.44
CA THR A 207 4.28 12.56 12.08
C THR A 207 4.84 13.46 13.18
N GLY A 208 4.92 12.96 14.42
CA GLY A 208 5.49 13.68 15.55
C GLY A 208 6.98 13.96 15.37
N ALA A 209 7.42 15.13 15.84
CA ALA A 209 8.80 15.58 15.76
C ALA A 209 9.72 14.75 16.68
N VAL A 210 10.73 14.10 16.11
CA VAL A 210 11.70 13.28 16.86
C VAL A 210 13.06 13.24 16.15
N LEU A 211 14.12 13.68 16.82
CA LEU A 211 15.50 13.61 16.31
C LEU A 211 16.31 12.44 16.90
N GLY A 212 15.88 11.91 18.05
CA GLY A 212 16.45 10.68 18.59
C GLY A 212 15.86 9.48 17.86
N LEU A 213 16.61 8.37 17.80
CA LEU A 213 16.04 7.12 17.28
C LEU A 213 15.07 6.54 18.31
N ALA A 214 13.79 6.87 18.17
CA ALA A 214 12.69 6.40 19.00
C ALA A 214 11.39 6.40 18.18
N PRO A 215 10.34 5.67 18.61
CA PRO A 215 9.01 5.81 18.04
C PRO A 215 8.55 7.28 18.06
N ALA A 216 7.89 7.72 16.98
CA ALA A 216 7.34 9.06 16.92
C ALA A 216 6.34 9.29 18.07
N PRO A 217 6.27 10.50 18.65
CA PRO A 217 5.32 10.81 19.71
C PRO A 217 3.90 11.01 19.18
N GLU A 218 3.70 11.26 17.89
CA GLU A 218 2.37 11.49 17.31
C GLU A 218 2.28 10.83 15.93
N TYR A 219 1.07 10.45 15.53
CA TYR A 219 0.85 9.76 14.26
C TYR A 219 -0.32 10.36 13.51
N THR A 220 -0.28 10.23 12.18
CA THR A 220 -1.41 10.60 11.33
C THR A 220 -1.80 9.41 10.46
N PHE A 221 -3.08 9.06 10.49
CA PHE A 221 -3.70 8.12 9.58
C PHE A 221 -4.44 8.90 8.49
N ILE A 222 -4.12 8.63 7.23
CA ILE A 222 -4.71 9.32 6.07
C ILE A 222 -5.19 8.30 5.06
N ILE A 223 -6.35 8.54 4.44
CA ILE A 223 -6.83 7.77 3.30
C ILE A 223 -7.04 8.71 2.13
N TYR A 224 -6.39 8.41 1.00
CA TYR A 224 -6.75 9.02 -0.27
C TYR A 224 -7.16 7.94 -1.28
N VAL A 225 -7.85 8.36 -2.34
CA VAL A 225 -8.35 7.46 -3.37
C VAL A 225 -7.99 7.96 -4.76
N SER A 226 -7.94 7.03 -5.72
CA SER A 226 -7.69 7.32 -7.13
C SER A 226 -8.44 6.30 -7.99
N PRO A 227 -9.19 6.71 -9.04
CA PRO A 227 -9.70 5.77 -10.00
C PRO A 227 -8.52 5.08 -10.70
N VAL A 228 -8.63 3.77 -10.88
CA VAL A 228 -7.67 2.97 -11.64
C VAL A 228 -8.43 2.14 -12.66
N GLY A 229 -7.91 2.07 -13.88
CA GLY A 229 -8.51 1.24 -14.91
C GLY A 229 -8.31 -0.24 -14.64
N ASN A 230 -8.93 -1.07 -15.47
CA ASN A 230 -8.55 -2.48 -15.55
C ASN A 230 -7.09 -2.55 -15.97
N TYR A 231 -6.29 -3.30 -15.21
CA TYR A 231 -4.88 -3.49 -15.50
C TYR A 231 -4.64 -4.14 -16.89
N PHE A 232 -5.68 -4.77 -17.44
CA PHE A 232 -5.65 -5.53 -18.69
C PHE A 232 -6.81 -5.12 -19.61
N LYS A 233 -6.69 -3.97 -20.29
CA LYS A 233 -7.72 -3.48 -21.23
C LYS A 233 -7.72 -4.22 -22.58
N GLU A 234 -6.61 -4.86 -22.97
CA GLU A 234 -6.43 -5.47 -24.31
C GLU A 234 -5.98 -6.95 -24.26
N GLY A 235 -6.26 -7.63 -23.15
CA GLY A 235 -5.69 -8.95 -22.87
C GLY A 235 -4.45 -8.84 -21.98
N VAL A 236 -4.14 -9.94 -21.32
CA VAL A 236 -3.11 -9.97 -20.30
C VAL A 236 -1.78 -10.22 -20.97
N ALA A 237 -0.97 -9.18 -21.14
CA ALA A 237 0.43 -9.34 -21.47
C ALA A 237 1.12 -9.99 -20.26
N PRO A 238 1.58 -11.25 -20.35
CA PRO A 238 2.25 -11.88 -19.23
C PRO A 238 3.54 -11.13 -18.92
N ILE A 239 3.85 -11.03 -17.64
CA ILE A 239 5.08 -10.36 -17.21
C ILE A 239 6.28 -11.28 -17.41
N ASN A 240 7.42 -10.70 -17.75
CA ASN A 240 8.71 -11.40 -17.81
C ASN A 240 9.59 -10.98 -16.62
N LEU A 241 10.07 -11.96 -15.87
CA LEU A 241 10.80 -11.73 -14.63
C LEU A 241 12.28 -12.07 -14.79
N ILE A 242 13.13 -11.38 -14.04
CA ILE A 242 14.51 -11.80 -13.77
C ILE A 242 14.64 -12.19 -12.31
N VAL A 243 15.32 -13.30 -12.06
CA VAL A 243 15.65 -13.74 -10.70
C VAL A 243 16.86 -12.94 -10.22
N GLU A 244 16.72 -12.30 -9.06
CA GLU A 244 17.75 -11.51 -8.42
C GLU A 244 18.66 -12.37 -7.53
N ASN A 245 19.98 -12.14 -7.64
CA ASN A 245 21.01 -12.94 -6.96
C ASN A 245 21.83 -12.11 -5.94
N GLU A 246 21.86 -10.79 -6.10
CA GLU A 246 22.68 -9.88 -5.30
C GLU A 246 21.83 -9.08 -4.31
N PHE A 247 20.71 -8.53 -4.76
CA PHE A 247 19.81 -7.76 -3.90
C PHE A 247 18.79 -8.67 -3.21
N HIS A 248 18.60 -8.47 -1.91
CA HIS A 248 17.60 -9.19 -1.13
C HIS A 248 16.45 -8.28 -0.75
N ARG A 249 15.21 -8.76 -0.90
CA ARG A 249 14.00 -8.00 -0.56
C ARG A 249 13.80 -7.89 0.95
N ALA A 250 14.08 -8.98 1.64
CA ALA A 250 13.87 -9.13 3.07
C ALA A 250 14.90 -10.08 3.66
N THR A 251 15.00 -10.08 4.99
CA THR A 251 15.85 -10.99 5.76
C THR A 251 15.06 -11.52 6.95
N PRO A 252 15.32 -12.75 7.43
CA PRO A 252 14.72 -13.25 8.66
C PRO A 252 14.98 -12.32 9.85
N GLY A 253 13.95 -12.06 10.65
CA GLY A 253 13.99 -11.07 11.73
C GLY A 253 13.80 -9.61 11.27
N GLY A 254 13.88 -9.34 9.97
CA GLY A 254 13.59 -8.03 9.38
C GLY A 254 12.10 -7.66 9.36
N THR A 255 11.75 -6.76 8.44
CA THR A 255 10.38 -6.23 8.29
C THR A 255 9.67 -6.77 7.05
N GLY A 256 10.20 -7.79 6.35
CA GLY A 256 9.68 -8.28 5.07
C GLY A 256 8.18 -8.62 5.08
N GLY A 257 7.70 -9.21 6.17
CA GLY A 257 6.29 -9.55 6.40
C GLY A 257 5.38 -8.37 6.73
N VAL A 258 5.88 -7.13 6.70
CA VAL A 258 5.15 -5.90 7.03
C VAL A 258 5.07 -4.99 5.81
N LYS A 259 3.93 -4.31 5.64
CA LYS A 259 3.71 -3.34 4.55
C LYS A 259 4.26 -1.94 4.89
N THR A 260 5.51 -1.90 5.33
CA THR A 260 6.23 -0.66 5.70
C THR A 260 6.90 -0.03 4.49
N ILE A 261 6.98 1.30 4.47
CA ILE A 261 7.55 2.08 3.36
C ILE A 261 9.02 1.72 3.09
N GLY A 262 9.78 1.38 4.13
CA GLY A 262 11.20 1.02 4.00
C GLY A 262 11.45 -0.20 3.10
N ASN A 263 10.56 -1.19 3.15
CA ASN A 263 10.68 -2.39 2.30
C ASN A 263 10.55 -2.10 0.80
N TYR A 264 9.84 -1.02 0.44
CA TYR A 264 9.62 -0.66 -0.96
C TYR A 264 10.75 0.21 -1.50
N ALA A 265 11.41 1.01 -0.65
CA ALA A 265 12.60 1.75 -1.04
C ALA A 265 13.78 0.82 -1.37
N ALA A 266 13.95 -0.26 -0.59
CA ALA A 266 15.06 -1.20 -0.73
C ALA A 266 15.11 -1.93 -2.10
N VAL A 267 13.96 -2.14 -2.74
CA VAL A 267 13.87 -2.90 -4.01
C VAL A 267 14.07 -2.04 -5.26
N LEU A 268 14.00 -0.71 -5.15
CA LEU A 268 13.96 0.20 -6.31
C LEU A 268 15.19 0.08 -7.20
N LYS A 269 16.39 -0.16 -6.64
CA LYS A 269 17.62 -0.30 -7.41
C LYS A 269 17.57 -1.54 -8.31
N ALA A 270 17.26 -2.70 -7.75
CA ALA A 270 17.13 -3.96 -8.49
C ALA A 270 16.03 -3.85 -9.56
N GLN A 271 14.87 -3.30 -9.19
CA GLN A 271 13.76 -3.08 -10.13
C GLN A 271 14.16 -2.17 -11.30
N SER A 272 14.91 -1.10 -11.04
CA SER A 272 15.39 -0.18 -12.08
C SER A 272 16.36 -0.86 -13.04
N ILE A 273 17.28 -1.70 -12.53
CA ILE A 273 18.21 -2.49 -13.35
C ILE A 273 17.44 -3.49 -14.22
N ALA A 274 16.45 -4.19 -13.65
CA ALA A 274 15.64 -5.16 -14.37
C ALA A 274 14.85 -4.50 -15.52
N LYS A 275 14.20 -3.36 -15.24
CA LYS A 275 13.48 -2.57 -16.26
C LYS A 275 14.40 -2.09 -17.38
N ALA A 276 15.59 -1.59 -17.05
CA ALA A 276 16.57 -1.17 -18.04
C ALA A 276 17.04 -2.32 -18.95
N LYS A 277 16.93 -3.57 -18.49
CA LYS A 277 17.23 -4.78 -19.27
C LYS A 277 16.00 -5.38 -19.98
N GLY A 278 14.85 -4.70 -19.94
CA GLY A 278 13.62 -5.14 -20.61
C GLY A 278 12.80 -6.19 -19.84
N TYR A 279 13.06 -6.37 -18.54
CA TYR A 279 12.21 -7.19 -17.67
C TYR A 279 11.09 -6.36 -17.05
N SER A 280 9.94 -6.99 -16.83
CA SER A 280 8.79 -6.35 -16.17
C SER A 280 9.05 -6.09 -14.70
N ASP A 281 9.62 -7.08 -14.00
CA ASP A 281 9.92 -6.99 -12.56
C ASP A 281 10.98 -8.01 -12.12
N VAL A 282 11.28 -8.02 -10.83
CA VAL A 282 12.30 -8.84 -10.17
C VAL A 282 11.65 -9.90 -9.30
N LEU A 283 12.07 -11.16 -9.45
CA LEU A 283 11.77 -12.25 -8.53
C LEU A 283 12.92 -12.40 -7.53
N TYR A 284 12.62 -12.28 -6.25
CA TYR A 284 13.59 -12.41 -5.17
C TYR A 284 13.67 -13.84 -4.65
N LEU A 285 14.90 -14.23 -4.29
CA LEU A 285 15.18 -15.45 -3.54
C LEU A 285 15.52 -15.12 -2.09
N ASP A 286 15.37 -16.12 -1.23
CA ASP A 286 15.74 -16.05 0.17
C ASP A 286 17.21 -15.62 0.35
N CYS A 287 17.49 -14.81 1.36
CA CYS A 287 18.82 -14.23 1.54
C CYS A 287 19.86 -15.21 2.11
N ILE A 288 19.46 -16.40 2.57
CA ILE A 288 20.35 -17.35 3.26
C ILE A 288 20.91 -18.36 2.27
N TYR A 289 20.03 -19.10 1.62
CA TYR A 289 20.34 -20.19 0.71
C TYR A 289 20.34 -19.75 -0.75
N LYS A 290 19.75 -18.59 -1.06
CA LYS A 290 19.61 -18.06 -2.42
C LYS A 290 19.02 -19.11 -3.37
N ARG A 291 18.02 -19.83 -2.88
CA ARG A 291 17.41 -20.98 -3.57
C ARG A 291 15.89 -20.94 -3.51
N TYR A 292 15.33 -20.51 -2.39
CA TYR A 292 13.89 -20.51 -2.17
C TYR A 292 13.26 -19.22 -2.67
N LEU A 293 12.14 -19.33 -3.37
CA LEU A 293 11.40 -18.18 -3.87
C LEU A 293 10.83 -17.37 -2.70
N GLU A 294 10.86 -16.04 -2.83
CA GLU A 294 10.14 -15.15 -1.91
C GLU A 294 8.98 -14.44 -2.62
N GLU A 295 9.24 -13.28 -3.21
CA GLU A 295 8.21 -12.41 -3.80
C GLU A 295 8.72 -11.77 -5.08
N VAL A 296 7.79 -11.22 -5.86
CA VAL A 296 8.07 -10.39 -7.03
C VAL A 296 7.83 -8.94 -6.67
N SER A 297 8.86 -8.21 -6.24
CA SER A 297 8.88 -6.82 -5.71
C SER A 297 7.73 -6.42 -4.77
N SER A 298 6.50 -6.35 -5.28
CA SER A 298 5.27 -5.96 -4.59
C SER A 298 4.13 -6.98 -4.66
N CYS A 299 4.39 -8.19 -5.17
CA CYS A 299 3.42 -9.26 -5.37
C CYS A 299 3.92 -10.59 -4.80
N ASN A 300 2.99 -11.41 -4.27
CA ASN A 300 3.28 -12.80 -3.94
C ASN A 300 3.32 -13.65 -5.21
N ILE A 301 4.07 -14.75 -5.20
CA ILE A 301 4.21 -15.67 -6.34
C ILE A 301 3.59 -17.04 -6.04
N PHE A 302 3.05 -17.66 -7.09
CA PHE A 302 2.53 -19.02 -7.12
C PHE A 302 3.11 -19.76 -8.31
N ILE A 303 3.37 -21.05 -8.14
CA ILE A 303 3.68 -21.98 -9.23
C ILE A 303 2.61 -23.06 -9.29
N VAL A 304 2.37 -23.59 -10.47
CA VAL A 304 1.50 -24.74 -10.70
C VAL A 304 2.33 -25.84 -11.33
N LYS A 305 2.27 -27.04 -10.75
CA LYS A 305 2.87 -28.25 -11.31
C LYS A 305 1.93 -29.43 -11.13
N ASP A 306 1.57 -30.12 -12.21
CA ASP A 306 0.72 -31.31 -12.16
C ASP A 306 -0.60 -31.06 -11.38
N ASN A 307 -1.25 -29.92 -11.63
CA ASN A 307 -2.44 -29.41 -10.91
C ASN A 307 -2.27 -29.13 -9.40
N VAL A 308 -1.04 -29.20 -8.87
CA VAL A 308 -0.72 -28.75 -7.50
C VAL A 308 -0.26 -27.30 -7.54
N ILE A 309 -0.87 -26.46 -6.71
CA ILE A 309 -0.50 -25.05 -6.57
C ILE A 309 0.43 -24.91 -5.37
N SER A 310 1.63 -24.37 -5.57
CA SER A 310 2.59 -24.10 -4.49
C SER A 310 2.91 -22.62 -4.38
N THR A 311 3.09 -22.13 -3.17
CA THR A 311 3.50 -20.75 -2.89
C THR A 311 4.41 -20.70 -1.65
N PRO A 312 5.40 -19.77 -1.60
CA PRO A 312 6.21 -19.56 -0.42
C PRO A 312 5.34 -19.39 0.85
N GLU A 313 5.67 -20.13 1.89
CA GLU A 313 5.04 -20.03 3.21
C GLU A 313 5.40 -18.71 3.92
N ILE A 314 4.50 -18.21 4.76
CA ILE A 314 4.70 -16.94 5.45
C ILE A 314 5.57 -17.17 6.70
N LYS A 315 6.89 -17.03 6.53
CA LYS A 315 7.90 -17.13 7.60
C LYS A 315 8.67 -15.82 7.83
N GLY A 316 7.93 -14.71 7.93
CA GLY A 316 8.47 -13.39 8.30
C GLY A 316 9.13 -12.59 7.16
N THR A 317 9.62 -13.24 6.11
CA THR A 317 10.16 -12.56 4.91
C THR A 317 9.16 -12.46 3.76
N ILE A 318 7.95 -13.02 3.90
CA ILE A 318 6.87 -12.91 2.91
C ILE A 318 5.76 -12.06 3.48
N LEU A 319 5.32 -11.04 2.73
CA LEU A 319 4.16 -10.23 3.08
C LEU A 319 2.89 -11.09 3.00
N PRO A 320 2.06 -11.17 4.06
CA PRO A 320 0.78 -11.85 4.02
C PRO A 320 -0.20 -11.09 3.11
N GLY A 321 -0.15 -11.35 1.82
CA GLY A 321 -1.03 -10.77 0.83
C GLY A 321 -2.48 -11.20 1.05
N ILE A 322 -3.41 -10.24 1.07
CA ILE A 322 -4.86 -10.55 1.15
C ILE A 322 -5.31 -11.24 -0.13
N THR A 323 -4.78 -10.85 -1.29
CA THR A 323 -5.01 -11.54 -2.56
C THR A 323 -4.42 -12.96 -2.55
N ARG A 324 -3.20 -13.14 -2.02
CA ARG A 324 -2.59 -14.47 -1.80
C ARG A 324 -3.51 -15.37 -0.96
N LYS A 325 -3.95 -14.89 0.21
CA LYS A 325 -4.89 -15.60 1.09
C LYS A 325 -6.18 -15.96 0.34
N SER A 326 -6.77 -14.99 -0.34
CA SER A 326 -8.02 -15.19 -1.10
C SER A 326 -7.85 -16.20 -2.25
N MET A 327 -6.71 -16.21 -2.93
CA MET A 327 -6.40 -17.17 -3.98
C MET A 327 -6.27 -18.59 -3.46
N ILE A 328 -5.61 -18.78 -2.32
CA ILE A 328 -5.50 -20.09 -1.65
C ILE A 328 -6.89 -20.62 -1.28
N ASP A 329 -7.70 -19.76 -0.64
CA ASP A 329 -9.07 -20.10 -0.24
C ASP A 329 -9.93 -20.46 -1.47
N VAL A 330 -9.90 -19.63 -2.54
CA VAL A 330 -10.61 -19.90 -3.80
C VAL A 330 -10.12 -21.20 -4.44
N ALA A 331 -8.81 -21.42 -4.56
CA ALA A 331 -8.25 -22.62 -5.16
C ALA A 331 -8.71 -23.90 -4.44
N ARG A 332 -8.70 -23.89 -3.10
CA ARG A 332 -9.22 -25.01 -2.30
C ARG A 332 -10.71 -25.26 -2.56
N THR A 333 -11.53 -24.22 -2.67
CA THR A 333 -12.97 -24.38 -3.01
C THR A 333 -13.20 -24.90 -4.43
N GLN A 334 -12.25 -24.68 -5.34
CA GLN A 334 -12.29 -25.21 -6.70
C GLN A 334 -11.71 -26.63 -6.81
N GLY A 335 -11.27 -27.22 -5.69
CA GLY A 335 -10.77 -28.60 -5.63
C GLY A 335 -9.26 -28.75 -5.90
N PHE A 336 -8.50 -27.65 -6.01
CA PHE A 336 -7.05 -27.73 -6.18
C PHE A 336 -6.35 -28.07 -4.86
N GLN A 337 -5.28 -28.87 -4.93
CA GLN A 337 -4.32 -29.02 -3.85
C GLN A 337 -3.46 -27.74 -3.78
N VAL A 338 -3.35 -27.17 -2.58
CA VAL A 338 -2.57 -25.94 -2.35
C VAL A 338 -1.58 -26.15 -1.23
N GLU A 339 -0.29 -25.96 -1.55
CA GLU A 339 0.83 -26.14 -0.64
C GLU A 339 1.50 -24.79 -0.32
N GLU A 340 1.51 -24.46 0.97
CA GLU A 340 2.28 -23.34 1.49
C GLU A 340 3.58 -23.89 2.07
N ARG A 341 4.67 -23.78 1.31
CA ARG A 341 5.98 -24.36 1.67
C ARG A 341 7.12 -23.58 1.04
N ASN A 342 8.34 -23.91 1.42
CA ASN A 342 9.51 -23.49 0.65
C ASN A 342 9.42 -24.06 -0.78
N VAL A 343 9.52 -23.18 -1.77
CA VAL A 343 9.53 -23.51 -3.20
C VAL A 343 10.90 -23.12 -3.75
N THR A 344 11.58 -24.02 -4.45
CA THR A 344 12.92 -23.76 -4.99
C THR A 344 12.87 -23.10 -6.38
N VAL A 345 13.95 -22.43 -6.76
CA VAL A 345 14.13 -21.93 -8.13
C VAL A 345 14.16 -23.06 -9.16
N ASP A 346 14.58 -24.27 -8.79
CA ASP A 346 14.56 -25.43 -9.70
C ASP A 346 13.11 -25.82 -10.03
N GLU A 347 12.25 -25.93 -9.01
CA GLU A 347 10.81 -26.17 -9.20
C GLU A 347 10.13 -25.07 -10.01
N LEU A 348 10.54 -23.82 -9.83
CA LEU A 348 10.05 -22.71 -10.66
C LEU A 348 10.35 -22.94 -12.14
N LEU A 349 11.55 -23.40 -12.48
CA LEU A 349 11.97 -23.61 -13.87
C LEU A 349 11.28 -24.83 -14.51
N GLU A 350 10.69 -25.70 -13.72
CA GLU A 350 9.97 -26.90 -14.17
C GLU A 350 8.43 -26.75 -14.08
N ALA A 351 7.94 -25.63 -13.56
CA ALA A 351 6.51 -25.36 -13.39
C ALA A 351 5.76 -25.26 -14.73
N ASP A 352 4.49 -25.66 -14.72
CA ASP A 352 3.60 -25.60 -15.89
C ASP A 352 2.99 -24.19 -16.03
N GLU A 353 2.62 -23.57 -14.92
CA GLU A 353 2.18 -22.16 -14.85
C GLU A 353 2.87 -21.41 -13.71
N VAL A 354 3.07 -20.11 -13.90
CA VAL A 354 3.54 -19.20 -12.84
C VAL A 354 2.68 -17.94 -12.86
N PHE A 355 2.25 -17.49 -11.69
CA PHE A 355 1.47 -16.25 -11.58
C PHE A 355 1.76 -15.50 -10.29
N CYS A 356 1.60 -14.19 -10.35
CA CYS A 356 1.76 -13.27 -9.24
C CYS A 356 0.41 -12.75 -8.78
N THR A 357 0.30 -12.39 -7.50
CA THR A 357 -0.95 -11.88 -6.91
C THR A 357 -0.70 -10.63 -6.09
N GLY A 358 -1.65 -9.70 -6.14
CA GLY A 358 -1.61 -8.45 -5.39
C GLY A 358 -2.82 -7.57 -5.71
N THR A 359 -3.18 -6.62 -4.84
CA THR A 359 -4.39 -5.81 -5.00
C THR A 359 -4.45 -5.09 -6.35
N ALA A 360 -3.33 -4.56 -6.85
CA ALA A 360 -3.28 -3.79 -8.09
C ALA A 360 -3.66 -4.64 -9.32
N VAL A 361 -3.05 -5.81 -9.45
CA VAL A 361 -3.19 -6.70 -10.63
C VAL A 361 -4.22 -7.80 -10.45
N VAL A 362 -4.64 -8.09 -9.22
CA VAL A 362 -5.39 -9.28 -8.81
C VAL A 362 -4.57 -10.55 -9.07
N VAL A 363 -4.47 -10.98 -10.32
CA VAL A 363 -3.58 -12.04 -10.81
C VAL A 363 -2.82 -11.52 -12.02
N SER A 364 -1.51 -11.69 -12.04
CA SER A 364 -0.65 -11.39 -13.18
C SER A 364 0.07 -12.66 -13.61
N PRO A 365 -0.20 -13.23 -14.80
CA PRO A 365 0.52 -14.40 -15.28
C PRO A 365 1.95 -14.02 -15.62
N VAL A 366 2.87 -14.97 -15.41
CA VAL A 366 4.28 -14.83 -15.73
C VAL A 366 4.55 -15.63 -16.99
N GLY A 367 4.91 -14.95 -18.08
CA GLY A 367 5.18 -15.61 -19.36
C GLY A 367 6.60 -16.15 -19.47
N SER A 368 7.55 -15.60 -18.70
CA SER A 368 8.90 -16.16 -18.63
C SER A 368 9.66 -15.70 -17.40
N VAL A 369 10.60 -16.52 -16.96
CA VAL A 369 11.58 -16.20 -15.92
C VAL A 369 12.99 -16.40 -16.50
N THR A 370 13.89 -15.46 -16.22
CA THR A 370 15.33 -15.61 -16.52
C THR A 370 16.11 -15.80 -15.22
N TYR A 371 16.85 -16.90 -15.13
CA TYR A 371 17.74 -17.20 -14.01
C TYR A 371 19.12 -17.58 -14.54
N LYS A 372 20.16 -16.87 -14.07
CA LYS A 372 21.57 -17.11 -14.46
C LYS A 372 21.79 -17.23 -15.98
N GLY A 373 21.13 -16.37 -16.75
CA GLY A 373 21.21 -16.34 -18.21
C GLY A 373 20.33 -17.35 -18.94
N LYS A 374 19.73 -18.32 -18.23
CA LYS A 374 18.75 -19.25 -18.80
C LYS A 374 17.35 -18.66 -18.69
N ARG A 375 16.66 -18.52 -19.81
CA ARG A 375 15.24 -18.12 -19.87
C ARG A 375 14.36 -19.35 -20.01
N VAL A 376 13.35 -19.45 -19.16
CA VAL A 376 12.25 -20.43 -19.25
C VAL A 376 10.97 -19.66 -19.53
N SER A 377 10.18 -20.16 -20.46
CA SER A 377 8.88 -19.60 -20.81
C SER A 377 7.76 -20.52 -20.33
N TYR A 378 6.64 -19.92 -19.92
CA TYR A 378 5.45 -20.64 -19.45
C TYR A 378 4.27 -20.34 -20.38
N GLY A 379 3.53 -21.38 -20.76
CA GLY A 379 2.39 -21.28 -21.68
C GLY A 379 2.74 -20.64 -23.04
N GLU A 380 1.70 -20.23 -23.76
CA GLU A 380 1.79 -19.61 -25.10
C GLU A 380 1.69 -18.07 -25.05
N GLY A 381 2.16 -17.45 -23.97
CA GLY A 381 2.08 -15.99 -23.82
C GLY A 381 0.71 -15.45 -23.40
N THR A 382 -0.11 -16.28 -22.75
CA THR A 382 -1.39 -15.88 -22.13
C THR A 382 -1.46 -16.37 -20.68
N PHE A 383 -2.59 -16.14 -20.00
CA PHE A 383 -2.89 -16.90 -18.79
C PHE A 383 -2.80 -18.40 -19.03
N GLY A 384 -2.30 -19.13 -18.04
CA GLY A 384 -2.54 -20.56 -17.96
C GLY A 384 -3.95 -20.88 -17.49
N THR A 385 -4.35 -22.14 -17.61
CA THR A 385 -5.70 -22.61 -17.32
C THR A 385 -6.08 -22.36 -15.86
N VAL A 386 -5.21 -22.73 -14.92
CA VAL A 386 -5.46 -22.60 -13.47
C VAL A 386 -5.52 -21.14 -13.08
N SER A 387 -4.51 -20.35 -13.46
CA SER A 387 -4.44 -18.92 -13.14
C SER A 387 -5.63 -18.12 -13.69
N LYS A 388 -6.13 -18.45 -14.89
CA LYS A 388 -7.35 -17.86 -15.48
C LYS A 388 -8.62 -18.19 -14.70
N GLN A 389 -8.77 -19.45 -14.29
CA GLN A 389 -9.93 -19.90 -13.51
C GLN A 389 -9.99 -19.15 -12.17
N LEU A 390 -8.88 -19.09 -11.43
CA LEU A 390 -8.81 -18.40 -10.15
C LEU A 390 -9.04 -16.89 -10.27
N TYR A 391 -8.46 -16.26 -11.31
CA TYR A 391 -8.70 -14.85 -11.62
C TYR A 391 -10.19 -14.56 -11.85
N THR A 392 -10.85 -15.41 -12.66
CA THR A 392 -12.26 -15.25 -13.01
C THR A 392 -13.15 -15.32 -11.77
N VAL A 393 -12.92 -16.31 -10.90
CA VAL A 393 -13.72 -16.47 -9.67
C VAL A 393 -13.53 -15.26 -8.73
N LEU A 394 -12.28 -14.86 -8.45
CA LEU A 394 -12.03 -13.78 -7.50
C LEU A 394 -12.53 -12.42 -8.00
N THR A 395 -12.32 -12.10 -9.27
CA THR A 395 -12.82 -10.84 -9.84
C THR A 395 -14.34 -10.82 -9.89
N SER A 396 -14.98 -11.95 -10.17
CA SER A 396 -16.45 -12.07 -10.10
C SER A 396 -16.98 -11.83 -8.70
N LEU A 397 -16.31 -12.33 -7.65
CA LEU A 397 -16.65 -12.00 -6.25
C LEU A 397 -16.48 -10.51 -5.97
N GLN A 398 -15.32 -9.93 -6.31
CA GLN A 398 -15.00 -8.52 -6.07
C GLN A 398 -15.99 -7.55 -6.72
N MET A 399 -16.48 -7.89 -7.92
CA MET A 399 -17.46 -7.10 -8.67
C MET A 399 -18.93 -7.43 -8.32
N GLY A 400 -19.16 -8.40 -7.42
CA GLY A 400 -20.51 -8.84 -7.03
C GLY A 400 -21.29 -9.50 -8.17
N LEU A 401 -20.60 -10.22 -9.07
CA LEU A 401 -21.20 -10.98 -10.17
C LEU A 401 -21.63 -12.39 -9.77
N ILE A 402 -21.09 -12.90 -8.66
CA ILE A 402 -21.48 -14.17 -8.03
C ILE A 402 -21.74 -13.95 -6.55
N GLU A 403 -22.44 -14.90 -5.93
CA GLU A 403 -22.74 -14.86 -4.50
C GLU A 403 -21.46 -15.00 -3.65
N ASP A 404 -21.38 -14.18 -2.60
CA ASP A 404 -20.25 -14.17 -1.68
C ASP A 404 -20.52 -15.05 -0.45
N ASN A 405 -20.35 -16.35 -0.64
CA ASN A 405 -20.50 -17.34 0.43
C ASN A 405 -19.45 -17.22 1.54
N MET A 406 -18.35 -16.50 1.28
CA MET A 406 -17.24 -16.34 2.22
C MET A 406 -17.32 -15.04 3.04
N LYS A 407 -18.33 -14.19 2.76
CA LYS A 407 -18.56 -12.89 3.42
C LYS A 407 -17.33 -11.99 3.38
N TRP A 408 -16.72 -11.90 2.20
CA TRP A 408 -15.54 -11.08 1.94
C TRP A 408 -15.85 -9.68 1.42
N THR A 409 -17.07 -9.44 0.95
CA THR A 409 -17.51 -8.17 0.39
C THR A 409 -18.34 -7.39 1.38
N VAL A 410 -18.08 -6.08 1.47
CA VAL A 410 -18.85 -5.14 2.29
C VAL A 410 -19.57 -4.19 1.35
N ASN A 411 -20.90 -4.14 1.45
CA ASN A 411 -21.72 -3.26 0.63
C ASN A 411 -21.81 -1.86 1.26
N LEU A 412 -21.48 -0.84 0.49
CA LEU A 412 -21.64 0.56 0.85
C LEU A 412 -22.93 1.05 0.19
N SER A 413 -23.99 1.18 0.98
CA SER A 413 -25.28 1.73 0.57
C SER A 413 -25.28 3.25 0.64
#